data_AF-A0A9P6T6Y7-F1
#
_entry.id   AF-A0A9P6T6Y7-F1
#
_cell.length_a   1.000
_cell.length_b   1.000
_cell.length_c   1.000
_cell.angle_alpha   90.00
_cell.angle_beta   90.00
_cell.angle_gamma   90.00
#
_symmetry.space_group_name_H-M   'P 1'
#
loop_
_entity.id
_entity.type
_entity.pdbx_description
1 polymer ?
#
loop_
_entity_poly.entity_id
_entity_poly.type
_entity_poly.pdbx_seq_one_letter_code
_entity_poly.pdbx_strand_id
1 'polypeptide(L)'
;MVQYSPKIKNLVVQMFIDGNTQQEINETLQTNISLCILIQWKALYRTTQSTVCVPVTYERQGQPSSFSEVHLQLLADIINQSPLMYLNELQEKIFNLTSIWVTLATIS
;
A
#
# COMPACT_ATOMS: atom_id res chain seq x y z
N MET A 1 7.69 12.99 8.15
CA MET A 1 7.73 12.81 6.68
C MET A 1 7.17 14.07 6.03
N VAL A 2 7.92 14.72 5.15
CA VAL A 2 7.41 15.89 4.39
C VAL A 2 6.44 15.39 3.34
N GLN A 3 5.18 15.85 3.40
CA GLN A 3 4.19 15.52 2.39
C GLN A 3 4.26 16.54 1.25
N TYR A 4 4.65 16.09 0.07
CA TYR A 4 4.62 16.89 -1.15
C TYR A 4 3.30 16.68 -1.89
N SER A 5 2.68 17.77 -2.35
CA SER A 5 1.46 17.67 -3.15
C SER A 5 1.73 16.91 -4.45
N PRO A 6 0.76 16.16 -4.99
CA PRO A 6 0.90 15.47 -6.28
C PRO A 6 1.32 16.41 -7.42
N LYS A 7 0.85 17.65 -7.38
CA LYS A 7 1.20 18.68 -8.36
C LYS A 7 2.70 19.01 -8.33
N ILE A 8 3.27 19.17 -7.14
CA ILE A 8 4.72 19.40 -6.97
C ILE A 8 5.50 18.19 -7.46
N LYS A 9 5.07 16.96 -7.14
CA LYS A 9 5.74 15.73 -7.59
C LYS A 9 5.82 15.64 -9.11
N ASN A 10 4.70 15.89 -9.80
CA ASN A 10 4.64 15.90 -11.27
C ASN A 10 5.60 16.95 -11.85
N LEU A 11 5.56 18.18 -11.33
CA LEU A 11 6.41 19.27 -11.84
C LEU A 11 7.90 18.97 -11.67
N VAL A 12 8.28 18.46 -10.49
CA VAL A 12 9.65 18.06 -10.15
C VAL A 12 10.16 16.97 -11.09
N VAL A 13 9.34 15.96 -11.37
CA VAL A 13 9.73 14.87 -12.28
C VAL A 13 9.86 15.36 -13.72
N GLN A 14 8.95 16.22 -14.20
CA GLN A 14 9.05 16.81 -15.53
C GLN A 14 10.33 17.63 -15.68
N MET A 15 10.59 18.57 -14.76
CA MET A 15 11.82 19.37 -14.79
C MET A 15 13.08 18.51 -14.76
N PHE A 16 13.07 17.42 -13.99
CA PHE A 16 14.20 16.49 -13.91
C PHE A 16 14.36 15.59 -15.14
N ILE A 17 13.29 15.35 -15.91
CA ILE A 17 13.36 14.67 -17.22
C ILE A 17 13.89 15.65 -18.27
N ASP A 18 13.50 16.92 -18.19
CA ASP A 18 13.94 18.01 -19.07
C ASP A 18 15.40 18.43 -18.86
N GLY A 19 16.11 17.78 -17.92
CA GLY A 19 17.55 17.96 -17.69
C GLY A 19 17.91 18.96 -16.61
N ASN A 20 16.95 19.54 -15.90
CA ASN A 20 17.22 20.44 -14.78
C ASN A 20 17.88 19.67 -13.62
N THR A 21 18.82 20.32 -12.96
CA THR A 21 19.50 19.81 -11.77
C THR A 21 18.60 19.91 -10.54
N GLN A 22 18.91 19.12 -9.50
CA GLN A 22 18.19 19.18 -8.22
C GLN A 22 18.17 20.60 -7.64
N GLN A 23 19.28 21.32 -7.76
CA GLN A 23 19.41 22.67 -7.22
C GLN A 23 18.46 23.64 -7.92
N GLU A 24 18.45 23.65 -9.25
CA GLU A 24 17.55 24.49 -10.05
C GLU A 24 16.07 24.20 -9.77
N ILE A 25 15.71 22.92 -9.59
CA ILE A 25 14.35 22.52 -9.25
C ILE A 25 13.95 23.04 -7.86
N ASN A 26 14.83 22.89 -6.87
CA ASN A 26 14.59 23.35 -5.51
C ASN A 26 14.50 24.88 -5.41
N GLU A 27 15.34 25.60 -6.17
CA GLU A 27 15.29 27.06 -6.28
C GLU A 27 13.99 27.54 -6.95
N THR A 28 13.60 26.89 -8.06
CA THR A 28 12.39 27.25 -8.82
C THR A 28 11.10 26.98 -8.04
N LEU A 29 11.04 25.86 -7.32
CA LEU A 29 9.84 25.43 -6.60
C LEU A 29 9.83 25.83 -5.13
N GLN A 30 10.90 26.50 -4.66
CA GLN A 30 11.11 26.83 -3.26
C GLN A 30 10.96 25.60 -2.35
N THR A 31 11.45 24.46 -2.82
CA THR A 31 11.40 23.18 -2.11
C THR A 31 12.79 22.75 -1.64
N ASN A 32 12.84 21.77 -0.75
CA ASN A 32 14.09 21.12 -0.36
C ASN A 32 13.99 19.61 -0.56
N ILE A 33 13.84 19.22 -1.84
CA ILE A 33 13.73 17.82 -2.24
C ILE A 33 15.14 17.25 -2.38
N SER A 34 15.35 16.09 -1.77
CA SER A 34 16.61 15.37 -1.87
C SER A 34 16.72 14.61 -3.21
N LEU A 35 17.95 14.42 -3.69
CA LEU A 35 18.22 13.65 -4.90
C LEU A 35 17.62 12.23 -4.85
N CYS A 36 17.64 11.60 -3.68
CA CYS A 36 17.11 10.25 -3.48
C CYS A 36 15.60 10.18 -3.79
N ILE A 37 14.83 11.16 -3.31
CA ILE A 37 13.38 11.25 -3.56
C ILE A 37 13.11 11.50 -5.05
N LEU A 38 13.90 12.37 -5.67
CA LEU A 38 13.86 12.67 -7.11
C LEU A 38 14.08 11.42 -7.96
N ILE A 39 15.09 10.61 -7.62
CA ILE A 39 15.38 9.34 -8.30
C ILE A 39 14.21 8.36 -8.15
N GLN A 40 13.63 8.26 -6.95
CA GLN A 40 12.46 7.40 -6.70
C GLN A 40 11.24 7.84 -7.52
N TRP A 41 10.93 9.14 -7.56
CA TRP A 41 9.80 9.64 -8.34
C TRP A 41 10.02 9.47 -9.84
N LYS A 42 11.24 9.65 -10.34
CA LYS A 42 11.58 9.37 -11.75
C LYS A 42 11.42 7.89 -12.09
N ALA A 43 11.87 7.00 -11.22
CA ALA A 43 11.71 5.55 -11.39
C ALA A 43 10.22 5.17 -11.44
N LEU A 44 9.44 5.67 -10.48
CA LEU A 44 7.99 5.46 -10.43
C LEU A 44 7.30 5.98 -11.70
N TYR A 45 7.63 7.20 -12.14
CA TYR A 45 7.03 7.80 -13.33
C TYR A 45 7.40 7.04 -14.62
N ARG A 46 8.62 6.54 -14.75
CA ARG A 46 9.01 5.70 -15.89
C ARG A 46 8.19 4.40 -15.97
N THR A 47 7.87 3.80 -14.83
CA THR A 47 7.13 2.53 -14.77
C THR A 47 5.63 2.72 -14.94
N THR A 48 5.07 3.82 -14.43
CA THR A 48 3.61 3.97 -14.27
C THR A 48 3.02 5.14 -15.04
N GLN A 49 3.86 6.01 -15.62
CA GLN A 49 3.49 7.34 -16.13
C GLN A 49 2.77 8.22 -15.09
N SER A 50 2.94 7.91 -13.80
CA SER A 50 2.32 8.60 -12.68
C SER A 50 3.36 8.92 -11.61
N THR A 51 3.25 10.09 -10.98
CA THR A 51 4.02 10.42 -9.75
C THR A 51 3.22 10.17 -8.47
N VAL A 52 1.95 9.77 -8.62
CA VAL A 52 1.11 9.31 -7.51
C VAL A 52 1.38 7.83 -7.30
N CYS A 53 1.90 7.51 -6.12
CA CYS A 53 2.07 6.14 -5.67
C CYS A 53 0.69 5.52 -5.47
N VAL A 54 0.27 4.66 -6.39
CA VAL A 54 -0.93 3.82 -6.27
C VAL A 54 -0.46 2.37 -6.28
N PRO A 55 -0.04 1.81 -5.13
CA PRO A 55 0.55 0.47 -5.06
C PRO A 55 -0.32 -0.61 -5.72
N VAL A 56 -1.65 -0.44 -5.65
CA VAL A 56 -2.65 -1.31 -6.29
C VAL A 56 -2.45 -1.47 -7.80
N THR A 57 -1.87 -0.49 -8.50
CA THR A 57 -1.79 -0.49 -9.97
C THR A 57 -0.47 -1.01 -10.54
N TYR A 58 0.58 -1.20 -9.73
CA TYR A 58 1.89 -1.63 -10.24
C TYR A 58 2.74 -2.44 -9.27
N GLU A 59 2.42 -2.49 -7.98
CA GLU A 59 3.07 -3.45 -7.08
C GLU A 59 2.37 -4.79 -7.19
N ARG A 60 3.17 -5.86 -7.25
CA ARG A 60 2.65 -7.22 -7.08
C ARG A 60 2.19 -7.29 -5.62
N GLN A 61 0.89 -7.02 -5.40
CA GLN A 61 0.28 -7.20 -4.09
C GLN A 61 0.60 -8.62 -3.62
N GLY A 62 0.91 -8.77 -2.33
CA GLY A 62 1.11 -10.08 -1.73
C GLY A 62 -0.05 -11.02 -2.07
N GLN A 63 0.17 -12.32 -1.89
CA GLN A 63 -0.84 -13.33 -2.19
C GLN A 63 -2.18 -12.88 -1.57
N PRO A 64 -3.25 -12.70 -2.38
CA PRO A 64 -4.53 -12.28 -1.85
C PRO A 64 -4.91 -13.23 -0.73
N SER A 65 -5.38 -12.67 0.39
CA SER A 65 -5.77 -13.46 1.55
C SER A 65 -6.67 -14.59 1.09
N SER A 66 -6.44 -15.82 1.58
CA SER A 66 -7.34 -16.95 1.34
C SER A 66 -8.79 -16.66 1.78
N PHE A 67 -8.97 -15.57 2.52
CA PHE A 67 -10.25 -14.98 2.87
C PHE A 67 -10.76 -14.03 1.78
N SER A 68 -11.91 -14.37 1.20
CA SER A 68 -12.79 -13.41 0.55
C SER A 68 -13.36 -12.42 1.57
N GLU A 69 -13.84 -11.28 1.07
CA GLU A 69 -14.47 -10.23 1.89
C GLU A 69 -15.66 -10.77 2.73
N VAL A 70 -16.38 -11.76 2.20
CA VAL A 70 -17.45 -12.47 2.91
C VAL A 70 -16.92 -13.22 4.12
N HIS A 71 -15.74 -13.84 4.02
CA HIS A 71 -15.14 -14.56 5.14
C HIS A 71 -14.62 -13.62 6.23
N LEU A 72 -14.14 -12.43 5.88
CA LEU A 72 -13.72 -11.41 6.84
C LEU A 72 -14.92 -10.85 7.64
N GLN A 73 -16.07 -10.67 7.00
CA GLN A 73 -17.30 -10.27 7.70
C GLN A 73 -17.77 -11.33 8.68
N LEU A 74 -17.76 -12.61 8.27
CA LEU A 74 -18.09 -13.72 9.16
C LEU A 74 -17.12 -13.82 10.35
N LEU A 75 -15.83 -13.59 10.11
CA LEU A 75 -14.82 -13.55 11.17
C LEU A 75 -15.14 -12.45 12.20
N ALA A 76 -15.44 -11.24 11.70
CA ALA A 76 -15.79 -10.10 12.55
C ALA A 76 -17.06 -10.38 13.37
N ASP A 77 -18.08 -11.00 12.77
CA ASP A 77 -19.31 -11.37 13.48
C ASP A 77 -19.05 -12.41 14.58
N ILE A 78 -18.19 -13.41 14.33
CA ILE A 78 -17.83 -14.42 15.33
C ILE A 78 -17.07 -13.81 16.50
N ILE A 79 -16.12 -12.91 16.24
CA ILE A 79 -15.36 -12.21 17.28
C ILE A 79 -16.28 -11.30 18.08
N ASN A 80 -17.19 -10.58 17.42
CA ASN A 80 -18.15 -9.70 18.09
C ASN A 80 -19.14 -10.47 18.98
N GLN A 81 -19.57 -11.67 18.56
CA GLN A 81 -20.47 -12.51 19.35
C GLN A 81 -19.76 -13.22 20.51
N SER A 82 -18.45 -13.43 20.44
CA SER A 82 -17.69 -14.15 21.46
C SER A 82 -16.24 -13.67 21.51
N PRO A 83 -15.96 -12.50 22.13
CA PRO A 83 -14.64 -11.87 22.13
C PRO A 83 -13.60 -12.61 23.00
N LEU A 84 -14.04 -13.57 23.82
CA LEU A 84 -13.18 -14.40 24.67
C LEU A 84 -12.87 -15.78 24.06
N MET A 85 -13.28 -16.01 22.81
CA MET A 85 -13.06 -17.28 22.11
C MET A 85 -11.57 -17.49 21.82
N TYR A 86 -11.07 -18.69 22.09
CA TYR A 86 -9.69 -19.02 21.77
C TYR A 86 -9.48 -19.16 20.26
N LEU A 87 -8.27 -18.87 19.78
CA LEU A 87 -7.95 -18.87 18.34
C LEU A 87 -8.18 -20.24 17.68
N ASN A 88 -8.01 -21.35 18.41
CA ASN A 88 -8.28 -22.71 17.92
C ASN A 88 -9.78 -22.98 17.77
N GLU A 89 -10.61 -22.50 18.69
CA GLU A 89 -12.07 -22.62 18.60
C GLU A 89 -12.60 -21.78 17.43
N LEU A 90 -12.01 -20.60 17.23
CA LEU A 90 -12.33 -19.73 16.11
C LEU A 90 -11.91 -20.35 14.78
N GLN A 91 -10.75 -21.01 14.72
CA GLN A 91 -10.28 -21.77 13.55
C GLN A 91 -11.23 -22.91 13.19
N GLU A 92 -11.67 -23.71 14.17
CA GLU A 92 -12.66 -24.78 13.96
C GLU A 92 -13.99 -24.23 13.46
N LYS A 93 -14.44 -23.10 14.01
CA LYS A 93 -15.70 -22.45 13.62
C LYS A 93 -15.64 -21.90 12.19
N ILE A 94 -14.52 -21.31 11.79
CA ILE A 94 -14.28 -20.89 10.39
C ILE A 94 -14.31 -22.10 9.47
N PHE A 95 -13.59 -23.18 9.83
CA PHE A 95 -13.55 -24.39 9.01
C PHE A 95 -14.95 -24.99 8.83
N ASN A 96 -15.75 -25.07 9.88
CA ASN A 96 -17.11 -25.58 9.81
C ASN A 96 -18.04 -24.72 8.93
N LEU A 97 -17.84 -23.40 8.88
CA LEU A 97 -18.70 -22.49 8.12
C LEU A 97 -18.25 -22.32 6.66
N THR A 98 -16.94 -22.38 6.40
CA THR A 98 -16.37 -22.03 5.10
C THR A 98 -15.73 -23.21 4.38
N SER A 99 -15.54 -24.34 5.07
CA SER A 99 -14.75 -25.49 4.60
C SER A 99 -13.29 -25.13 4.24
N ILE A 100 -12.80 -23.97 4.70
CA ILE A 100 -11.42 -23.52 4.48
C ILE A 100 -10.65 -23.72 5.78
N TRP A 101 -9.56 -24.49 5.70
CA TRP A 101 -8.64 -24.63 6.82
C TRP A 101 -7.62 -23.50 6.78
N VAL A 102 -7.60 -22.70 7.84
CA VAL A 102 -6.74 -21.52 7.94
C VAL A 102 -5.71 -21.76 9.02
N THR A 103 -4.45 -21.36 8.82
CA THR A 103 -3.43 -21.49 9.87
C THR A 103 -3.66 -20.44 10.97
N LEU A 104 -3.35 -20.78 12.23
CA LEU A 104 -3.49 -19.85 13.36
C LEU A 104 -2.73 -18.53 13.14
N ALA A 105 -1.59 -18.57 12.46
CA ALA A 105 -0.79 -17.40 12.10
C ALA A 105 -1.49 -16.44 11.11
N THR A 106 -2.52 -16.90 10.39
CA THR A 106 -3.35 -16.05 9.52
C THR A 106 -4.50 -15.41 10.30
N ILE A 107 -4.82 -15.93 11.49
CA ILE A 107 -5.93 -15.49 12.34
C ILE A 107 -5.44 -14.52 13.45
N SER A 108 -4.21 -14.73 13.97
CA SER A 108 -3.57 -13.88 14.98
C SER A 108 -3.04 -12.56 14.42
#